data_AF-A0A2A4IV46-F1
#
_entry.id   AF-A0A2A4IV46-F1
#
_cell.length_a   1.000
_cell.length_b   1.000
_cell.length_c   1.000
_cell.angle_alpha   90.00
_cell.angle_beta   90.00
_cell.angle_gamma   90.00
#
_symmetry.space_group_name_H-M   'P 1'
#
loop_
_entity.id
_entity.type
_entity.pdbx_description
1 polymer ?
#
loop_
_entity_poly.entity_id
_entity_poly.type
_entity_poly.pdbx_seq_one_letter_code
_entity_poly.pdbx_strand_id
1 'polypeptide(L)'
;MLPVPLTIYLLWSYQDYRDRLLNSISQRLNLDLDEDSIFYKLGSSGLITFSDYIFLLTVLSTSRRHFEIAFRMFDLNGDGDVDCEEFEKVAALIRQQSSIGSRHRDHANTGNTFKGINSALTTYFFGPQLNQKLTIEKFLDFQHQLQKEILSLEFQRKQPDENGRITEADFAELLLAYAGYPAKKKARMLKRVKKTFRDHGVGITKDDYLKFFHFLNNINDVDTALTFYHIAGASIDQPTLRHVARTVAHVDLSPHVINVVFTIFDENMDGQLSNREFVAVMKNRLLRGLEKPKDTGFVKLMYSLIKCARDTKPAILDF
;
A
#
# COMPACT_ATOMS: atom_id res chain seq x y z
N MET A 1 -13.90 30.66 11.37
CA MET A 1 -12.65 30.33 12.07
C MET A 1 -12.73 28.86 12.45
N LEU A 2 -12.25 27.98 11.58
CA LEU A 2 -12.29 26.51 11.68
C LEU A 2 -10.92 25.99 11.24
N PRO A 3 -10.43 24.88 11.83
CA PRO A 3 -9.01 24.62 11.97
C PRO A 3 -8.38 24.13 10.67
N VAL A 4 -7.09 24.48 10.50
CA VAL A 4 -6.27 24.30 9.30
C VAL A 4 -5.13 23.25 9.53
N PRO A 5 -5.31 22.03 10.12
CA PRO A 5 -4.14 21.26 10.54
C PRO A 5 -3.62 20.27 9.49
N LEU A 6 -4.44 19.78 8.56
CA LEU A 6 -4.08 18.62 7.70
C LEU A 6 -3.40 18.99 6.38
N THR A 7 -3.76 20.12 5.78
CA THR A 7 -3.06 20.67 4.60
C THR A 7 -1.69 21.21 4.99
N ILE A 8 -1.57 21.81 6.17
CA ILE A 8 -0.27 22.22 6.73
C ILE A 8 0.56 20.99 7.08
N TYR A 9 0.04 19.89 7.61
CA TYR A 9 0.87 18.70 7.88
C TYR A 9 1.41 18.00 6.64
N LEU A 10 0.62 17.91 5.55
CA LEU A 10 1.11 17.36 4.28
C LEU A 10 2.04 18.32 3.56
N LEU A 11 1.80 19.64 3.63
CA LEU A 11 2.74 20.64 3.11
C LEU A 11 3.99 20.75 3.98
N TRP A 12 3.93 20.64 5.30
CA TRP A 12 5.07 20.74 6.23
C TRP A 12 5.88 19.44 6.25
N SER A 13 5.24 18.27 6.11
CA SER A 13 5.92 17.00 5.81
C SER A 13 6.36 16.88 4.35
N TYR A 14 5.94 17.77 3.45
CA TYR A 14 6.50 17.88 2.11
C TYR A 14 7.55 18.99 2.03
N GLN A 15 7.49 20.05 2.84
CA GLN A 15 8.45 21.16 2.89
C GLN A 15 9.66 20.80 3.76
N ASP A 16 9.48 20.26 4.97
CA ASP A 16 10.59 19.78 5.82
C ASP A 16 11.24 18.52 5.21
N TYR A 17 10.46 17.72 4.48
CA TYR A 17 10.98 16.63 3.67
C TYR A 17 11.65 17.17 2.42
N ARG A 18 11.08 18.11 1.66
CA ARG A 18 11.70 18.73 0.47
C ARG A 18 12.95 19.55 0.82
N ASP A 19 13.06 20.19 1.98
CA ASP A 19 14.23 20.97 2.35
C ASP A 19 15.38 20.06 2.84
N ARG A 20 15.07 18.91 3.47
CA ARG A 20 16.06 17.84 3.73
C ARG A 20 16.40 17.04 2.48
N LEU A 21 15.42 16.86 1.59
CA LEU A 21 15.53 16.13 0.33
C LEU A 21 16.27 16.97 -0.71
N LEU A 22 16.07 18.28 -0.84
CA LEU A 22 16.82 19.15 -1.78
C LEU A 22 18.28 19.31 -1.39
N ASN A 23 18.57 19.41 -0.08
CA ASN A 23 19.95 19.43 0.42
C ASN A 23 20.66 18.06 0.31
N SER A 24 19.90 16.96 0.18
CA SER A 24 20.42 15.60 -0.02
C SER A 24 20.36 15.12 -1.49
N ILE A 25 19.46 15.67 -2.31
CA ILE A 25 19.20 15.28 -3.71
C ILE A 25 20.30 15.81 -4.60
N SER A 26 20.78 17.04 -4.36
CA SER A 26 21.87 17.62 -5.16
C SER A 26 23.16 16.79 -5.10
N GLN A 27 23.27 15.88 -4.12
CA GLN A 27 24.41 14.97 -3.96
C GLN A 27 24.10 13.48 -4.22
N ARG A 28 22.84 13.02 -4.40
CA ARG A 28 22.49 11.59 -4.35
C ARG A 28 21.39 11.13 -5.34
N LEU A 29 21.43 11.60 -6.59
CA LEU A 29 20.59 11.04 -7.67
C LEU A 29 21.28 9.89 -8.45
N ASN A 30 22.24 9.19 -7.83
CA ASN A 30 22.58 7.82 -8.23
C ASN A 30 21.60 6.87 -7.54
N LEU A 31 20.37 6.82 -8.06
CA LEU A 31 19.52 5.65 -7.84
C LEU A 31 20.14 4.53 -8.70
N ASP A 32 21.01 3.71 -8.12
CA ASP A 32 21.45 2.43 -8.68
C ASP A 32 20.22 1.49 -8.70
N LEU A 33 19.28 1.80 -9.60
CA LEU A 33 18.20 0.90 -9.93
C LEU A 33 18.82 -0.29 -10.66
N ASP A 34 18.39 -1.48 -10.29
CA ASP A 34 18.74 -2.71 -11.00
C ASP A 34 18.35 -2.58 -12.48
N GLU A 35 19.17 -3.07 -13.41
CA GLU A 35 18.91 -2.96 -14.86
C GLU A 35 17.57 -3.61 -15.24
N ASP A 36 17.15 -4.62 -14.47
CA ASP A 36 15.86 -5.31 -14.63
C ASP A 36 14.65 -4.60 -14.00
N SER A 37 14.86 -3.44 -13.36
CA SER A 37 13.80 -2.69 -12.67
C SER A 37 12.66 -2.31 -13.61
N ILE A 38 11.44 -2.45 -13.10
CA ILE A 38 10.21 -2.03 -13.75
C ILE A 38 10.25 -0.55 -14.09
N PHE A 39 10.94 0.28 -13.31
CA PHE A 39 11.04 1.71 -13.57
C PHE A 39 11.81 2.02 -14.86
N TYR A 40 12.78 1.19 -15.25
CA TYR A 40 13.43 1.30 -16.56
C TYR A 40 12.53 0.84 -17.70
N LYS A 41 11.61 -0.09 -17.44
CA LYS A 41 10.60 -0.54 -18.42
C LYS A 41 9.49 0.52 -18.63
N LEU A 42 9.31 1.42 -17.67
CA LEU A 42 8.26 2.44 -17.65
C LEU A 42 8.67 3.79 -18.25
N GLY A 43 9.96 4.06 -18.44
CA GLY A 43 10.42 5.33 -18.99
C GLY A 43 11.88 5.31 -19.42
N SER A 44 12.22 6.18 -20.38
CA SER A 44 13.60 6.41 -20.79
C SER A 44 14.41 6.87 -19.57
N SER A 45 15.37 6.06 -19.13
CA SER A 45 16.27 6.34 -18.00
C SER A 45 15.62 6.34 -16.60
N GLY A 46 14.49 5.64 -16.40
CA GLY A 46 13.88 5.50 -15.07
C GLY A 46 13.11 6.73 -14.57
N LEU A 47 12.87 7.71 -15.44
CA LEU A 47 12.08 8.90 -15.14
C LEU A 47 10.58 8.59 -15.24
N ILE A 48 9.84 8.88 -14.18
CA ILE A 48 8.39 8.66 -14.09
C ILE A 48 7.67 9.96 -14.46
N THR A 49 6.87 9.95 -15.53
CA THR A 49 6.05 11.11 -15.88
C THR A 49 4.89 11.28 -14.89
N PHE A 50 4.24 12.45 -14.91
CA PHE A 50 3.08 12.68 -14.06
C PHE A 50 1.92 11.71 -14.36
N SER A 51 1.68 11.39 -15.64
CA SER A 51 0.67 10.40 -16.02
C SER A 51 1.03 9.00 -15.49
N ASP A 52 2.31 8.62 -15.58
CA ASP A 52 2.80 7.33 -15.05
C ASP A 52 2.65 7.26 -13.54
N TYR A 53 2.97 8.35 -12.84
CA TYR A 53 2.80 8.43 -11.39
C TYR A 53 1.35 8.16 -10.97
N ILE A 54 0.38 8.80 -11.63
CA ILE A 54 -1.04 8.60 -11.33
C ILE A 54 -1.48 7.17 -11.66
N PHE A 55 -1.01 6.62 -12.78
CA PHE A 55 -1.30 5.24 -13.17
C PHE A 55 -0.74 4.24 -12.14
N LEU A 56 0.56 4.29 -11.84
CA LEU A 56 1.22 3.42 -10.87
C LEU A 56 0.57 3.53 -9.49
N LEU A 57 0.19 4.73 -9.07
CA LEU A 57 -0.51 4.95 -7.82
C LEU A 57 -1.91 4.31 -7.82
N THR A 58 -2.60 4.32 -8.96
CA THR A 58 -3.90 3.65 -9.14
C THR A 58 -3.72 2.12 -9.09
N VAL A 59 -2.69 1.59 -9.75
CA VAL A 59 -2.32 0.17 -9.69
C VAL A 59 -1.98 -0.29 -8.28
N LEU A 60 -1.25 0.52 -7.51
CA LEU A 60 -0.84 0.18 -6.14
C LEU A 60 -1.98 0.28 -5.11
N SER A 61 -2.98 1.12 -5.37
CA SER A 61 -4.13 1.31 -4.47
C SER A 61 -5.30 0.36 -4.74
N THR A 62 -5.32 -0.29 -5.90
CA THR A 62 -6.41 -1.17 -6.31
C THR A 62 -6.05 -2.62 -6.01
N SER A 63 -6.90 -3.35 -5.29
CA SER A 63 -6.64 -4.77 -4.97
C SER A 63 -6.66 -5.67 -6.22
N ARG A 64 -5.96 -6.81 -6.19
CA ARG A 64 -6.00 -7.86 -7.22
C ARG A 64 -7.43 -8.23 -7.67
N ARG A 65 -8.34 -8.48 -6.72
CA ARG A 65 -9.74 -8.83 -7.01
C ARG A 65 -10.48 -7.77 -7.83
N HIS A 66 -10.20 -6.49 -7.59
CA HIS A 66 -10.83 -5.40 -8.35
C HIS A 66 -10.35 -5.39 -9.81
N PHE A 67 -9.07 -5.70 -10.06
CA PHE A 67 -8.57 -5.89 -11.42
C PHE A 67 -9.14 -7.14 -12.08
N GLU A 68 -9.29 -8.26 -11.35
CA GLU A 68 -9.96 -9.46 -11.86
C GLU A 68 -11.40 -9.22 -12.30
N ILE A 69 -12.16 -8.45 -11.51
CA ILE A 69 -13.51 -8.08 -11.89
C ILE A 69 -13.50 -7.10 -13.07
N ALA A 70 -12.61 -6.11 -13.05
CA ALA A 70 -12.55 -5.11 -14.12
C ALA A 70 -12.16 -5.75 -15.47
N PHE A 71 -11.12 -6.56 -15.53
CA PHE A 71 -10.72 -7.24 -16.77
C PHE A 71 -11.86 -8.11 -17.32
N ARG A 72 -12.55 -8.87 -16.45
CA ARG A 72 -13.73 -9.67 -16.87
C ARG A 72 -14.95 -8.83 -17.29
N MET A 73 -15.06 -7.59 -16.82
CA MET A 73 -16.17 -6.70 -17.16
C MET A 73 -15.91 -5.93 -18.47
N PHE A 74 -14.64 -5.69 -18.82
CA PHE A 74 -14.21 -4.92 -19.99
C PHE A 74 -13.73 -5.76 -21.17
N ASP A 75 -13.52 -7.06 -20.98
CA ASP A 75 -13.38 -8.07 -22.02
C ASP A 75 -14.71 -8.24 -22.77
N LEU A 76 -14.95 -7.40 -23.78
CA LEU A 76 -16.23 -7.32 -24.51
C LEU A 76 -16.39 -8.48 -25.51
N ASN A 77 -15.28 -9.03 -25.96
CA ASN A 77 -15.15 -10.16 -26.87
C ASN A 77 -15.15 -11.51 -26.14
N GLY A 78 -14.99 -11.52 -24.81
CA GLY A 78 -15.08 -12.70 -23.96
C GLY A 78 -13.93 -13.69 -24.13
N ASP A 79 -12.76 -13.22 -24.59
CA ASP A 79 -11.60 -14.07 -24.83
C ASP A 79 -10.60 -14.11 -23.66
N GLY A 80 -10.90 -13.39 -22.58
CA GLY A 80 -10.11 -13.33 -21.35
C GLY A 80 -8.98 -12.30 -21.39
N ASP A 81 -8.76 -11.65 -22.54
CA ASP A 81 -7.66 -10.72 -22.77
C ASP A 81 -8.19 -9.32 -23.11
N VAL A 82 -7.45 -8.29 -22.71
CA VAL A 82 -7.85 -6.90 -22.92
C VAL A 82 -6.96 -6.27 -23.98
N ASP A 83 -7.56 -5.62 -24.98
CA ASP A 83 -6.81 -4.85 -25.99
C ASP A 83 -6.41 -3.45 -25.50
N CYS A 84 -5.65 -2.70 -26.31
CA CYS A 84 -5.17 -1.38 -25.90
C CYS A 84 -6.31 -0.37 -25.65
N GLU A 85 -7.38 -0.41 -26.43
CA GLU A 85 -8.51 0.53 -26.30
C GLU A 85 -9.38 0.18 -25.09
N GLU A 86 -9.59 -1.10 -24.84
CA GLU A 86 -10.30 -1.60 -23.66
C GLU A 86 -9.52 -1.31 -22.38
N PHE A 87 -8.19 -1.46 -22.40
CA PHE A 87 -7.36 -1.16 -21.25
C PHE A 87 -7.37 0.32 -20.86
N GLU A 88 -7.42 1.23 -21.84
CA GLU A 88 -7.61 2.65 -21.55
C GLU A 88 -8.94 2.94 -20.83
N LYS A 89 -10.02 2.24 -21.21
CA LYS A 89 -11.33 2.34 -20.53
C LYS A 89 -11.25 1.81 -19.10
N VAL A 90 -10.61 0.64 -18.90
CA VAL A 90 -10.36 0.05 -17.57
C VAL A 90 -9.59 1.03 -16.68
N ALA A 91 -8.46 1.54 -17.18
CA ALA A 91 -7.60 2.46 -16.44
C ALA A 91 -8.32 3.78 -16.11
N ALA A 92 -9.12 4.31 -17.03
CA ALA A 92 -9.93 5.51 -16.79
C ALA A 92 -10.99 5.29 -15.71
N LEU A 93 -11.68 4.15 -15.72
CA LEU A 93 -12.74 3.85 -14.76
C LEU A 93 -12.22 3.57 -13.35
N ILE A 94 -11.15 2.78 -13.23
CA ILE A 94 -10.51 2.52 -11.93
C ILE A 94 -9.95 3.82 -11.36
N ARG A 95 -9.39 4.69 -12.21
CA ARG A 95 -8.96 6.03 -11.79
C ARG A 95 -10.12 6.87 -11.27
N GLN A 96 -11.26 6.89 -11.97
CA GLN A 96 -12.44 7.63 -11.52
C GLN A 96 -13.02 7.11 -10.20
N GLN A 97 -12.93 5.80 -9.94
CA GLN A 97 -13.39 5.21 -8.68
C GLN A 97 -12.38 5.39 -7.54
N SER A 98 -11.09 5.54 -7.83
CA SER A 98 -10.09 5.75 -6.79
C SER A 98 -10.21 7.14 -6.16
N SER A 99 -9.99 7.22 -4.85
CA SER A 99 -9.99 8.47 -4.06
C SER A 99 -8.93 9.49 -4.56
N ILE A 100 -7.95 8.99 -5.32
CA ILE A 100 -6.79 9.73 -5.82
C ILE A 100 -7.09 10.27 -7.23
N GLY A 101 -7.69 9.44 -8.09
CA GLY A 101 -7.96 9.81 -9.48
C GLY A 101 -9.20 10.69 -9.66
N SER A 102 -10.24 10.51 -8.83
CA SER A 102 -11.45 11.37 -8.83
C SER A 102 -11.16 12.84 -8.49
N ARG A 103 -10.08 13.12 -7.75
CA ARG A 103 -9.70 14.48 -7.32
C ARG A 103 -8.75 15.17 -8.28
N HIS A 104 -8.09 14.44 -9.18
CA HIS A 104 -7.39 15.02 -10.32
C HIS A 104 -8.39 15.28 -11.45
N ARG A 105 -9.24 16.29 -11.24
CA ARG A 105 -9.86 17.01 -12.35
C ARG A 105 -8.78 17.91 -12.93
N ASP A 106 -8.45 17.74 -14.20
CA ASP A 106 -7.34 18.42 -14.87
C ASP A 106 -7.33 19.93 -14.56
N HIS A 107 -6.32 20.37 -13.80
CA HIS A 107 -6.05 21.79 -13.66
C HIS A 107 -5.23 22.25 -14.86
N ALA A 108 -5.94 22.70 -15.91
CA ALA A 108 -5.34 23.23 -17.14
C ALA A 108 -4.31 24.35 -16.87
N ASN A 109 -4.40 25.07 -15.75
CA ASN A 109 -3.50 26.16 -15.37
C ASN A 109 -2.12 25.73 -14.85
N THR A 110 -1.87 24.43 -14.60
CA THR A 110 -0.58 23.94 -14.04
C THR A 110 0.22 23.08 -15.02
N GLY A 111 -0.27 22.85 -16.25
CA GLY A 111 0.42 22.06 -17.28
C GLY A 111 0.51 20.54 -17.04
N ASN A 112 0.28 20.08 -15.81
CA ASN A 112 0.20 18.66 -15.43
C ASN A 112 -1.19 18.08 -15.72
N THR A 113 -1.58 18.03 -16.99
CA THR A 113 -2.82 17.37 -17.43
C THR A 113 -2.58 15.89 -17.68
N PHE A 114 -3.46 15.03 -17.21
CA PHE A 114 -3.38 13.60 -17.51
C PHE A 114 -3.74 13.36 -18.98
N LYS A 115 -2.77 12.96 -19.80
CA LYS A 115 -2.96 12.76 -21.25
C LYS A 115 -3.22 11.30 -21.66
N GLY A 116 -3.53 10.42 -20.71
CA GLY A 116 -3.64 8.98 -20.96
C GLY A 116 -2.46 8.20 -20.40
N ILE A 117 -2.37 6.93 -20.78
CA ILE A 117 -1.27 6.03 -20.43
C ILE A 117 -0.07 6.40 -21.32
N ASN A 118 1.13 6.47 -20.75
CA ASN A 118 2.32 6.82 -21.52
C ASN A 118 2.65 5.72 -22.56
N SER A 119 3.24 6.15 -23.69
CA SER A 119 3.79 5.31 -24.75
C SER A 119 4.65 4.15 -24.23
N ALA A 120 5.46 4.36 -23.19
CA ALA A 120 6.31 3.30 -22.63
C ALA A 120 5.49 2.17 -21.98
N LEU A 121 4.47 2.52 -21.21
CA LEU A 121 3.55 1.57 -20.57
C LEU A 121 2.70 0.82 -21.58
N THR A 122 2.19 1.52 -22.59
CA THR A 122 1.41 0.89 -23.66
C THR A 122 2.30 -0.05 -24.49
N THR A 123 3.53 0.37 -24.81
CA THR A 123 4.50 -0.50 -25.51
C THR A 123 4.88 -1.72 -24.68
N TYR A 124 5.02 -1.59 -23.35
CA TYR A 124 5.31 -2.72 -22.46
C TYR A 124 4.18 -3.77 -22.43
N PHE A 125 2.93 -3.33 -22.38
CA PHE A 125 1.80 -4.24 -22.33
C PHE A 125 1.40 -4.81 -23.70
N PHE A 126 1.34 -3.96 -24.73
CA PHE A 126 0.76 -4.26 -26.05
C PHE A 126 1.81 -4.39 -27.17
N GLY A 127 3.09 -4.26 -26.85
CA GLY A 127 4.20 -4.32 -27.81
C GLY A 127 4.37 -3.04 -28.64
N PRO A 128 5.44 -2.92 -29.45
CA PRO A 128 5.75 -1.72 -30.23
C PRO A 128 4.72 -1.40 -31.32
N GLN A 129 3.92 -2.39 -31.72
CA GLN A 129 2.86 -2.26 -32.72
C GLN A 129 1.46 -2.14 -32.09
N LEU A 130 1.35 -2.16 -30.76
CA LEU A 130 0.09 -2.07 -30.00
C LEU A 130 -0.96 -3.13 -30.37
N ASN A 131 -0.53 -4.28 -30.86
CA ASN A 131 -1.38 -5.37 -31.36
C ASN A 131 -1.39 -6.61 -30.46
N GLN A 132 -0.53 -6.67 -29.46
CA GLN A 132 -0.54 -7.77 -28.49
C GLN A 132 -1.68 -7.55 -27.51
N LYS A 133 -2.31 -8.63 -27.06
CA LYS A 133 -3.34 -8.53 -26.02
C LYS A 133 -2.71 -8.63 -24.62
N LEU A 134 -3.34 -7.98 -23.65
CA LEU A 134 -2.92 -8.00 -22.26
C LEU A 134 -3.76 -9.00 -21.47
N THR A 135 -3.14 -10.11 -21.10
CA THR A 135 -3.75 -11.06 -20.18
C THR A 135 -3.80 -10.47 -18.77
N ILE A 136 -4.80 -10.88 -18.00
CA ILE A 136 -4.88 -10.50 -16.60
C ILE A 136 -3.66 -10.96 -15.79
N GLU A 137 -3.16 -12.16 -16.07
CA GLU A 137 -2.01 -12.73 -15.36
C GLU A 137 -0.77 -11.86 -15.53
N LYS A 138 -0.48 -11.43 -16.78
CA LYS A 138 0.62 -10.51 -17.08
C LYS A 138 0.46 -9.17 -16.34
N PHE A 139 -0.77 -8.66 -16.23
CA PHE A 139 -1.03 -7.42 -15.51
C PHE A 139 -0.87 -7.57 -13.99
N LEU A 140 -1.33 -8.67 -13.41
CA LEU A 140 -1.18 -8.95 -11.98
C LEU A 140 0.28 -9.21 -11.60
N ASP A 141 1.05 -9.84 -12.48
CA ASP A 141 2.49 -10.01 -12.33
C ASP A 141 3.21 -8.65 -12.35
N PHE A 142 2.82 -7.76 -13.28
CA PHE A 142 3.31 -6.38 -13.28
C PHE A 142 3.00 -5.66 -11.96
N GLN A 143 1.77 -5.76 -11.45
CA GLN A 143 1.38 -5.17 -10.17
C GLN A 143 2.24 -5.73 -9.02
N HIS A 144 2.47 -7.05 -9.01
CA HIS A 144 3.29 -7.70 -7.99
C HIS A 144 4.76 -7.24 -8.04
N GLN A 145 5.34 -7.18 -9.23
CA GLN A 145 6.71 -6.68 -9.44
C GLN A 145 6.85 -5.23 -8.97
N LEU A 146 5.91 -4.36 -9.34
CA LEU A 146 5.90 -2.97 -8.90
C LEU A 146 5.83 -2.84 -7.38
N GLN A 147 4.97 -3.62 -6.72
CA GLN A 147 4.90 -3.64 -5.25
C GLN A 147 6.23 -4.08 -4.64
N LYS A 148 6.83 -5.17 -5.14
CA LYS A 148 8.11 -5.70 -4.65
C LYS A 148 9.26 -4.72 -4.84
N GLU A 149 9.30 -4.00 -5.95
CA GLU A 149 10.32 -2.99 -6.20
C GLU A 149 10.20 -1.78 -5.27
N ILE A 150 8.99 -1.26 -5.06
CA ILE A 150 8.78 -0.18 -4.11
C ILE A 150 9.21 -0.60 -2.70
N LEU A 151 8.86 -1.82 -2.30
CA LEU A 151 9.30 -2.36 -1.01
C LEU A 151 10.83 -2.48 -0.95
N SER A 152 11.47 -2.92 -2.03
CA SER A 152 12.92 -3.01 -2.13
C SER A 152 13.60 -1.63 -2.03
N LEU A 153 13.03 -0.61 -2.68
CA LEU A 153 13.52 0.76 -2.59
C LEU A 153 13.32 1.35 -1.20
N GLU A 154 12.18 1.10 -0.56
CA GLU A 154 11.93 1.50 0.84
C GLU A 154 12.97 0.87 1.79
N PHE A 155 13.34 -0.39 1.56
CA PHE A 155 14.39 -1.09 2.31
C PHE A 155 15.78 -0.49 2.05
N GLN A 156 16.16 -0.31 0.79
CA GLN A 156 17.47 0.27 0.42
C GLN A 156 17.64 1.70 0.93
N ARG A 157 16.56 2.48 0.99
CA ARG A 157 16.58 3.84 1.53
C ARG A 157 16.95 3.90 3.01
N LYS A 158 16.79 2.80 3.75
CA LYS A 158 17.27 2.67 5.12
C LYS A 158 18.78 2.49 5.24
N GLN A 159 19.49 2.42 4.12
CA GLN A 159 20.94 2.22 4.05
C GLN A 159 21.34 0.98 4.85
N PRO A 160 20.99 -0.23 4.34
CA PRO A 160 21.39 -1.48 4.98
C PRO A 160 22.90 -1.52 5.21
N ASP A 161 23.32 -2.25 6.23
CA ASP A 161 24.73 -2.44 6.55
C ASP A 161 25.48 -3.25 5.47
N GLU A 162 26.78 -3.49 5.67
CA GLU A 162 27.63 -4.28 4.77
C GLU A 162 27.09 -5.70 4.54
N ASN A 163 26.30 -6.23 5.47
CA ASN A 163 25.66 -7.55 5.38
C ASN A 163 24.26 -7.49 4.75
N GLY A 164 23.83 -6.33 4.24
CA GLY A 164 22.52 -6.12 3.64
C GLY A 164 21.36 -6.13 4.64
N ARG A 165 21.61 -5.78 5.91
CA ARG A 165 20.61 -5.79 6.99
C ARG A 165 20.24 -4.38 7.42
N ILE A 166 18.97 -4.18 7.76
CA ILE A 166 18.49 -2.96 8.43
C ILE A 166 18.31 -3.22 9.92
N THR A 167 18.35 -2.17 10.73
CA THR A 167 18.08 -2.30 12.17
C THR A 167 16.63 -2.67 12.45
N GLU A 168 16.35 -3.29 13.58
CA GLU A 168 14.98 -3.61 14.03
C GLU A 168 14.14 -2.33 14.18
N ALA A 169 14.78 -1.22 14.57
CA ALA A 169 14.13 0.08 14.66
C ALA A 169 13.74 0.63 13.28
N ASP A 170 14.59 0.45 12.27
CA ASP A 170 14.27 0.83 10.89
C ASP A 170 13.14 -0.04 10.31
N PHE A 171 13.18 -1.34 10.57
CA PHE A 171 12.10 -2.26 10.23
C PHE A 171 10.78 -1.82 10.87
N ALA A 172 10.80 -1.50 12.18
CA ALA A 172 9.64 -1.00 12.90
C ALA A 172 9.12 0.34 12.32
N GLU A 173 10.01 1.24 11.89
CA GLU A 173 9.61 2.50 11.28
C GLU A 173 8.93 2.30 9.93
N LEU A 174 9.50 1.44 9.07
CA LEU A 174 8.88 1.04 7.80
C LEU A 174 7.50 0.42 8.04
N LEU A 175 7.38 -0.42 9.07
CA LEU A 175 6.12 -1.04 9.43
C LEU A 175 5.09 -0.02 9.94
N LEU A 176 5.51 0.94 10.75
CA LEU A 176 4.62 1.94 11.37
C LEU A 176 4.33 3.15 10.48
N ALA A 177 5.00 3.31 9.34
CA ALA A 177 4.83 4.45 8.43
C ALA A 177 3.36 4.69 8.07
N TYR A 178 2.66 3.63 7.64
CA TYR A 178 1.26 3.68 7.18
C TYR A 178 0.23 3.16 8.20
N ALA A 179 0.66 2.85 9.43
CA ALA A 179 -0.21 2.35 10.50
C ALA A 179 -1.30 3.35 10.97
N GLY A 180 -1.26 4.60 10.52
CA GLY A 180 -2.22 5.64 10.92
C GLY A 180 -2.12 6.09 12.39
N TYR A 181 -1.07 5.67 13.12
CA TYR A 181 -0.91 6.02 14.53
C TYR A 181 -0.48 7.47 14.77
N PRO A 182 -0.89 8.08 15.91
CA PRO A 182 -0.36 9.37 16.34
C PRO A 182 1.16 9.33 16.51
N ALA A 183 1.83 10.45 16.21
CA ALA A 183 3.30 10.54 16.29
C ALA A 183 3.86 10.14 17.66
N LYS A 184 3.19 10.52 18.75
CA LYS A 184 3.56 10.14 20.13
C LYS A 184 3.52 8.62 20.34
N LYS A 185 2.50 7.94 19.80
CA LYS A 185 2.37 6.48 19.90
C LYS A 185 3.48 5.78 19.10
N LYS A 186 3.73 6.22 17.86
CA LYS A 186 4.83 5.70 17.02
C LYS A 186 6.19 5.86 17.71
N ALA A 187 6.48 7.04 18.25
CA ALA A 187 7.73 7.31 18.96
C ALA A 187 7.92 6.41 20.19
N ARG A 188 6.84 6.13 20.94
CA ARG A 188 6.88 5.20 22.08
C ARG A 188 7.23 3.77 21.64
N MET A 189 6.57 3.28 20.58
CA MET A 189 6.83 1.94 20.02
C MET A 189 8.28 1.83 19.52
N LEU A 190 8.77 2.82 18.77
CA LEU A 190 10.15 2.84 18.27
C LEU A 190 11.18 2.89 19.41
N LYS A 191 10.93 3.67 20.47
CA LYS A 191 11.81 3.70 21.65
C LYS A 191 11.88 2.34 22.33
N ARG A 192 10.77 1.61 22.41
CA ARG A 192 10.73 0.25 22.95
C ARG A 192 11.60 -0.69 22.12
N VAL A 193 11.40 -0.74 20.81
CA VAL A 193 12.21 -1.58 19.90
C VAL A 193 13.70 -1.26 20.05
N LYS A 194 14.07 0.02 20.03
CA LYS A 194 15.47 0.45 20.23
C LYS A 194 16.05 0.02 21.57
N LYS A 195 15.24 0.00 22.64
CA LYS A 195 15.68 -0.43 23.97
C LYS A 195 15.84 -1.95 24.02
N THR A 196 14.89 -2.71 23.48
CA THR A 196 14.90 -4.18 23.51
C THR A 196 16.05 -4.76 22.69
N PHE A 197 16.31 -4.21 21.50
CA PHE A 197 17.32 -4.75 20.58
C PHE A 197 18.66 -4.00 20.61
N ARG A 198 18.92 -3.19 21.65
CA ARG A 198 20.16 -2.41 21.76
C ARG A 198 21.41 -3.30 21.76
N ASP A 199 21.38 -4.38 22.55
CA ASP A 199 22.55 -5.21 22.83
C ASP A 199 22.51 -6.56 22.07
N HIS A 200 21.34 -6.94 21.53
CA HIS A 200 21.10 -8.22 20.85
C HIS A 200 20.48 -8.04 19.45
N GLY A 201 20.66 -6.87 18.83
CA GLY A 201 20.19 -6.61 17.47
C GLY A 201 20.98 -7.43 16.46
N VAL A 202 20.30 -8.29 15.71
CA VAL A 202 20.89 -9.13 14.66
C VAL A 202 20.68 -8.51 13.27
N GLY A 203 19.74 -7.56 13.18
CA GLY A 203 19.29 -6.94 11.95
C GLY A 203 18.27 -7.79 11.20
N ILE A 204 17.58 -7.15 10.26
CA ILE A 204 16.56 -7.76 9.39
C ILE A 204 17.07 -7.75 7.95
N THR A 205 17.11 -8.92 7.31
CA THR A 205 17.53 -9.05 5.92
C THR A 205 16.44 -8.58 4.96
N LYS A 206 16.81 -8.29 3.71
CA LYS A 206 15.84 -7.94 2.65
C LYS A 206 14.83 -9.07 2.40
N ASP A 207 15.27 -10.32 2.44
CA ASP A 207 14.39 -11.48 2.24
C ASP A 207 13.35 -11.61 3.36
N ASP A 208 13.79 -11.50 4.63
CA ASP A 208 12.89 -11.50 5.79
C ASP A 208 11.87 -10.35 5.73
N TYR A 209 12.33 -9.16 5.31
CA TYR A 209 11.46 -8.01 5.08
C TYR A 209 10.40 -8.31 4.01
N LEU A 210 10.80 -8.81 2.84
CA LEU A 210 9.87 -9.11 1.75
C LEU A 210 8.89 -10.24 2.11
N LYS A 211 9.35 -11.31 2.77
CA LYS A 211 8.51 -12.39 3.29
C LYS A 211 7.45 -11.88 4.25
N PHE A 212 7.83 -11.01 5.18
CA PHE A 212 6.87 -10.44 6.12
C PHE A 212 5.78 -9.63 5.40
N PHE A 213 6.13 -8.89 4.35
CA PHE A 213 5.13 -8.15 3.58
C PHE A 213 4.27 -9.04 2.69
N HIS A 214 4.82 -10.14 2.18
CA HIS A 214 4.01 -11.18 1.53
C HIS A 214 2.96 -11.75 2.49
N PHE A 215 3.35 -11.98 3.75
CA PHE A 215 2.40 -12.35 4.80
C PHE A 215 1.31 -11.27 5.01
N LEU A 216 1.68 -9.98 5.02
CA LEU A 216 0.71 -8.88 5.14
C LEU A 216 -0.23 -8.74 3.93
N ASN A 217 0.19 -9.12 2.74
CA ASN A 217 -0.69 -9.11 1.56
C ASN A 217 -1.85 -10.10 1.72
N ASN A 218 -1.69 -11.13 2.55
CA ASN A 218 -2.70 -12.14 2.87
C ASN A 218 -3.39 -11.87 4.23
N ILE A 219 -3.36 -10.62 4.73
CA ILE A 219 -3.85 -10.29 6.07
C ILE A 219 -5.34 -10.60 6.30
N ASN A 220 -6.17 -10.60 5.25
CA ASN A 220 -7.60 -10.92 5.38
C ASN A 220 -7.82 -12.40 5.74
N ASP A 221 -7.07 -13.30 5.10
CA ASP A 221 -7.14 -14.73 5.38
C ASP A 221 -6.48 -15.05 6.73
N VAL A 222 -5.37 -14.37 7.03
CA VAL A 222 -4.70 -14.43 8.33
C VAL A 222 -5.62 -13.96 9.46
N ASP A 223 -6.36 -12.86 9.27
CA ASP A 223 -7.33 -12.36 10.26
C ASP A 223 -8.44 -13.38 10.54
N THR A 224 -8.93 -14.03 9.49
CA THR A 224 -9.92 -15.11 9.61
C THR A 224 -9.36 -16.27 10.44
N ALA A 225 -8.13 -16.71 10.16
CA ALA A 225 -7.47 -17.77 10.91
C ALA A 225 -7.22 -17.37 12.38
N LEU A 226 -6.69 -16.18 12.63
CA LEU A 226 -6.48 -15.66 13.99
C LEU A 226 -7.79 -15.54 14.77
N THR A 227 -8.90 -15.21 14.09
CA THR A 227 -10.24 -15.18 14.70
C THR A 227 -10.69 -16.58 15.13
N PHE A 228 -10.39 -17.63 14.35
CA PHE A 228 -10.67 -19.01 14.77
C PHE A 228 -9.88 -19.42 16.01
N TYR A 229 -8.60 -19.06 16.10
CA TYR A 229 -7.81 -19.28 17.32
C TYR A 229 -8.42 -18.57 18.53
N HIS A 230 -8.84 -17.31 18.35
CA HIS A 230 -9.47 -16.54 19.42
C HIS A 230 -10.80 -17.15 19.88
N ILE A 231 -11.66 -17.60 18.95
CA ILE A 231 -12.92 -18.29 19.29
C ILE A 231 -12.66 -19.60 20.04
N ALA A 232 -11.60 -20.33 19.69
CA ALA A 232 -11.18 -21.54 20.38
C ALA A 232 -10.57 -21.30 21.77
N GLY A 233 -10.46 -20.04 22.21
CA GLY A 233 -9.86 -19.66 23.48
C GLY A 233 -8.33 -19.76 23.50
N ALA A 234 -7.69 -19.88 22.34
CA ALA A 234 -6.24 -19.92 22.23
C ALA A 234 -5.64 -18.50 22.23
N SER A 235 -4.52 -18.33 22.93
CA SER A 235 -3.72 -17.11 22.88
C SER A 235 -2.97 -17.00 21.55
N ILE A 236 -2.88 -15.78 21.00
CA ILE A 236 -2.10 -15.51 19.79
C ILE A 236 -0.65 -15.21 20.20
N ASP A 237 0.11 -16.26 20.46
CA ASP A 237 1.53 -16.22 20.81
C ASP A 237 2.45 -16.36 19.57
N GLN A 238 3.76 -16.26 19.76
CA GLN A 238 4.73 -16.32 18.66
C GLN A 238 4.67 -17.64 17.86
N PRO A 239 4.59 -18.83 18.49
CA PRO A 239 4.39 -20.09 17.78
C PRO A 239 3.10 -20.11 16.95
N THR A 240 2.00 -19.59 17.49
CA THR A 240 0.72 -19.53 16.77
C THR A 240 0.82 -18.64 15.54
N LEU A 241 1.42 -17.44 15.67
CA LEU A 241 1.61 -16.56 14.51
C LEU A 241 2.49 -17.22 13.44
N ARG A 242 3.55 -17.92 13.85
CA ARG A 242 4.43 -18.66 12.92
C ARG A 242 3.66 -19.77 12.19
N HIS A 243 2.83 -20.51 12.91
CA HIS A 243 2.01 -21.56 12.33
C HIS A 243 1.02 -20.98 11.32
N VAL A 244 0.30 -19.91 11.68
CA VAL A 244 -0.65 -19.23 10.79
C VAL A 244 0.06 -18.70 9.54
N ALA A 245 1.24 -18.09 9.66
CA ALA A 245 2.00 -17.60 8.51
C ALA A 245 2.35 -18.73 7.52
N ARG A 246 2.73 -19.91 8.03
CA ARG A 246 3.08 -21.07 7.22
C ARG A 246 1.87 -21.75 6.58
N THR A 247 0.78 -21.89 7.33
CA THR A 247 -0.39 -22.65 6.89
C THR A 247 -1.30 -21.82 5.97
N VAL A 248 -1.49 -20.53 6.28
CA VAL A 248 -2.46 -19.67 5.59
C VAL A 248 -1.80 -18.83 4.50
N ALA A 249 -0.64 -18.23 4.81
CA ALA A 249 0.04 -17.34 3.85
C ALA A 249 1.16 -18.05 3.07
N HIS A 250 1.46 -19.32 3.39
CA HIS A 250 2.56 -20.09 2.83
C HIS A 250 3.93 -19.38 2.93
N VAL A 251 4.14 -18.65 4.04
CA VAL A 251 5.39 -17.94 4.33
C VAL A 251 6.04 -18.52 5.56
N ASP A 252 7.33 -18.86 5.47
CA ASP A 252 8.14 -19.14 6.65
C ASP A 252 8.80 -17.86 7.17
N LEU A 253 8.27 -17.34 8.27
CA LEU A 253 8.81 -16.17 8.96
C LEU A 253 9.93 -16.60 9.92
N SER A 254 11.03 -15.85 9.91
CA SER A 254 12.14 -16.09 10.84
C SER A 254 11.69 -15.81 12.29
N PRO A 255 12.17 -16.58 13.28
CA PRO A 255 11.85 -16.33 14.69
C PRO A 255 12.18 -14.90 15.13
N HIS A 256 13.27 -14.33 14.58
CA HIS A 256 13.69 -12.97 14.88
C HIS A 256 12.68 -11.93 14.40
N VAL A 257 12.19 -12.04 13.16
CA VAL A 257 11.13 -11.15 12.64
C VAL A 257 9.88 -11.21 13.51
N ILE A 258 9.46 -12.41 13.92
CA ILE A 258 8.29 -12.59 14.79
C ILE A 258 8.51 -11.89 16.14
N ASN A 259 9.68 -12.08 16.76
CA ASN A 259 10.02 -11.43 18.03
C ASN A 259 9.98 -9.89 17.91
N VAL A 260 10.52 -9.34 16.82
CA VAL A 260 10.48 -7.89 16.56
C VAL A 260 9.03 -7.41 16.39
N VAL A 261 8.20 -8.14 15.65
CA VAL A 261 6.78 -7.83 15.47
C VAL A 261 6.02 -7.83 16.80
N PHE A 262 6.23 -8.83 17.65
CA PHE A 262 5.66 -8.87 19.00
C PHE A 262 6.15 -7.67 19.83
N THR A 263 7.45 -7.35 19.80
CA THR A 263 7.99 -6.18 20.48
C THR A 263 7.37 -4.86 19.98
N ILE A 264 6.94 -4.79 18.72
CA ILE A 264 6.24 -3.62 18.17
C ILE A 264 4.81 -3.55 18.70
N PHE A 265 4.04 -4.63 18.68
CA PHE A 265 2.58 -4.59 18.88
C PHE A 265 2.08 -5.03 20.26
N ASP A 266 2.83 -5.83 21.00
CA ASP A 266 2.50 -6.26 22.36
C ASP A 266 2.69 -5.06 23.32
N GLU A 267 1.63 -4.31 23.61
CA GLU A 267 1.69 -3.12 24.46
C GLU A 267 1.79 -3.44 25.95
N ASN A 268 1.13 -4.49 26.39
CA ASN A 268 1.02 -4.94 27.77
C ASN A 268 2.12 -5.93 28.18
N MET A 269 2.95 -6.38 27.25
CA MET A 269 4.05 -7.32 27.45
C MET A 269 3.58 -8.65 28.03
N ASP A 270 2.39 -9.11 27.60
CA ASP A 270 1.83 -10.39 28.03
C ASP A 270 2.26 -11.55 27.13
N GLY A 271 3.04 -11.27 26.08
CA GLY A 271 3.51 -12.27 25.11
C GLY A 271 2.44 -12.68 24.09
N GLN A 272 1.32 -11.94 24.03
CA GLN A 272 0.20 -12.22 23.15
C GLN A 272 -0.10 -11.01 22.26
N LEU A 273 -0.57 -11.26 21.04
CA LEU A 273 -1.07 -10.21 20.15
C LEU A 273 -2.59 -10.17 20.21
N SER A 274 -3.15 -9.04 20.64
CA SER A 274 -4.58 -8.86 20.47
C SER A 274 -4.92 -8.60 19.00
N ASN A 275 -6.06 -9.13 18.54
CA ASN A 275 -6.55 -8.90 17.17
C ASN A 275 -6.68 -7.39 16.87
N ARG A 276 -7.11 -6.59 17.86
CA ARG A 276 -7.22 -5.12 17.75
C ARG A 276 -5.89 -4.40 17.58
N GLU A 277 -4.81 -4.87 18.20
CA GLU A 277 -3.49 -4.21 18.14
C GLU A 277 -2.73 -4.55 16.86
N PHE A 278 -2.86 -5.78 16.38
CA PHE A 278 -2.10 -6.30 15.25
C PHE A 278 -2.86 -6.14 13.92
N VAL A 279 -4.05 -6.73 13.78
CA VAL A 279 -4.74 -6.84 12.49
C VAL A 279 -5.20 -5.48 11.96
N ALA A 280 -5.77 -4.64 12.83
CA ALA A 280 -6.26 -3.31 12.43
C ALA A 280 -5.13 -2.43 11.86
N VAL A 281 -3.91 -2.57 12.40
CA VAL A 281 -2.73 -1.87 11.89
C VAL A 281 -2.32 -2.39 10.53
N MET A 282 -2.28 -3.72 10.40
CA MET A 282 -1.84 -4.37 9.17
C MET A 282 -2.78 -4.12 8.00
N LYS A 283 -4.11 -4.07 8.25
CA LYS A 283 -5.09 -3.69 7.23
C LYS A 283 -4.89 -2.24 6.74
N ASN A 284 -4.76 -1.28 7.66
CA ASN A 284 -4.51 0.13 7.29
C ASN A 284 -3.21 0.31 6.50
N ARG A 285 -2.20 -0.50 6.84
CA ARG A 285 -0.90 -0.48 6.19
C ARG A 285 -0.91 -1.11 4.79
N LEU A 286 -1.58 -2.24 4.61
CA LEU A 286 -1.74 -2.88 3.30
C LEU A 286 -2.30 -1.88 2.27
N LEU A 287 -3.23 -1.05 2.72
CA LEU A 287 -3.88 -0.03 1.92
C LEU A 287 -3.05 1.26 1.76
N ARG A 288 -1.84 1.31 2.33
CA ARG A 288 -0.91 2.46 2.33
C ARG A 288 -1.55 3.80 2.75
N GLY A 289 -2.65 3.76 3.51
CA GLY A 289 -3.45 4.93 3.87
C GLY A 289 -4.22 5.59 2.71
N LEU A 290 -4.36 4.91 1.56
CA LEU A 290 -4.97 5.42 0.33
C LEU A 290 -6.51 5.25 0.29
N GLU A 291 -7.07 4.38 1.14
CA GLU A 291 -8.53 4.17 1.23
C GLU A 291 -9.29 5.29 1.92
N LYS A 292 -8.63 6.08 2.79
CA LYS A 292 -9.35 7.15 3.50
C LYS A 292 -9.82 8.19 2.49
N PRO A 293 -11.14 8.43 2.36
CA PRO A 293 -11.62 9.49 1.50
C PRO A 293 -10.99 10.80 1.97
N LYS A 294 -10.21 11.43 1.09
CA LYS A 294 -9.63 12.76 1.36
C LYS A 294 -10.66 13.89 1.28
N ASP A 295 -11.91 13.55 0.96
CA ASP A 295 -13.03 14.46 1.02
C ASP A 295 -13.51 14.60 2.45
N THR A 296 -13.86 15.84 2.82
CA THR A 296 -14.72 16.10 3.95
C THR A 296 -16.01 15.33 3.70
N GLY A 297 -16.15 14.14 4.31
CA GLY A 297 -17.26 13.20 4.12
C GLY A 297 -18.66 13.78 4.38
N PHE A 298 -18.75 15.06 4.71
CA PHE A 298 -19.94 15.87 4.84
C PHE A 298 -20.86 15.84 3.62
N VAL A 299 -20.35 15.94 2.39
CA VAL A 299 -21.21 15.91 1.19
C VAL A 299 -21.83 14.51 1.00
N LYS A 300 -21.03 13.45 1.22
CA LYS A 300 -21.53 12.07 1.22
C LYS A 300 -22.51 11.83 2.36
N LEU A 301 -22.25 12.37 3.56
CA LEU A 301 -23.15 12.28 4.71
C LEU A 301 -24.48 12.96 4.41
N MET A 302 -24.48 14.19 3.88
CA MET A 302 -25.68 14.93 3.49
C MET A 302 -26.45 14.21 2.40
N TYR A 303 -25.77 13.69 1.38
CA TYR A 303 -26.40 12.90 0.32
C TYR A 303 -27.03 11.62 0.87
N SER A 304 -26.32 10.89 1.74
CA SER A 304 -26.84 9.69 2.41
C SER A 304 -28.01 10.00 3.33
N LEU A 305 -27.98 11.12 4.07
CA LEU A 305 -29.09 11.57 4.91
C LEU A 305 -30.33 11.93 4.08
N ILE A 306 -30.14 12.64 2.96
CA ILE A 306 -31.23 12.97 2.03
C ILE A 306 -31.79 11.71 1.40
N LYS A 307 -30.93 10.76 1.01
CA LYS A 307 -31.36 9.48 0.43
C LYS A 307 -32.12 8.63 1.44
N CYS A 308 -31.61 8.48 2.67
CA CYS A 308 -32.31 7.80 3.75
C CYS A 308 -33.64 8.47 4.09
N ALA A 309 -33.69 9.81 4.14
CA ALA A 309 -34.92 10.57 4.39
C ALA A 309 -35.96 10.40 3.28
N ARG A 310 -35.52 10.18 2.04
CA ARG A 310 -36.38 9.93 0.88
C ARG A 310 -36.90 8.50 0.84
N ASP A 311 -36.09 7.54 1.29
CA ASP A 311 -36.44 6.11 1.36
C ASP A 311 -37.25 5.76 2.62
N THR A 312 -37.16 6.56 3.70
CA THR A 312 -38.12 6.53 4.79
C THR A 312 -39.42 7.21 4.36
N LYS A 313 -40.28 6.48 3.66
CA LYS A 313 -41.71 6.83 3.64
C LYS A 313 -42.24 6.79 5.08
N PRO A 314 -43.06 7.75 5.52
CA PRO A 314 -43.64 7.70 6.86
C PRO A 314 -44.58 6.49 6.93
N ALA A 315 -44.30 5.55 7.83
CA ALA A 315 -45.25 4.54 8.27
C ALA A 315 -46.31 5.18 9.20
N ILE A 316 -46.90 6.29 8.75
CA ILE A 316 -47.94 7.03 9.44
C ILE A 316 -48.99 7.38 8.39
N LEU A 317 -49.76 6.38 7.98
CA LEU A 317 -51.12 6.45 7.39
C LEU A 317 -51.52 5.03 6.97
N ASP A 318 -51.61 4.13 7.95
CA ASP A 318 -52.41 2.89 7.87
C ASP A 318 -53.19 2.80 9.18
N PHE A 319 -54.20 3.68 9.32
CA PHE A 319 -55.35 3.56 10.22
C PHE A 319 -56.54 4.20 9.52
#